data_AF-A0A8W8L643-F1
#
_entry.id   AF-A0A8W8L643-F1
#
_cell.length_a   1.000
_cell.length_b   1.000
_cell.length_c   1.000
_cell.angle_alpha   90.00
_cell.angle_beta   90.00
_cell.angle_gamma   90.00
#
_symmetry.space_group_name_H-M   'P 1'
#
loop_
_entity.id
_entity.type
_entity.pdbx_description
1 polymer ?
#
loop_
_entity_poly.entity_id
_entity_poly.type
_entity_poly.pdbx_seq_one_letter_code
_entity_poly.pdbx_strand_id
1 'polypeptide(L)'
;MGSIMGKAMDENLKKNQEFMKQMNQIVLERQIQMQNQMREKQMAMMVARSRDLFQWFGAFYATYAFAAIAANMKSKGKNKAMVAPLLPLTFILGYQYDLAYGEKMERMRKEADRVLDNESYLLNMPHGLPSFETIEAGRQKAKLDSIVNKGHDIFL
;
A
#
# COMPACT_ATOMS: atom_id res chain seq x y z
N MET A 1 50.27 -0.45 -36.77
CA MET A 1 49.76 -0.88 -35.44
C MET A 1 48.61 -0.02 -34.88
N GLY A 2 48.17 1.08 -35.53
CA GLY A 2 47.09 1.94 -35.00
C GLY A 2 45.65 1.39 -35.10
N SER A 3 45.38 0.43 -36.00
CA SER A 3 44.03 -0.15 -36.19
C SER A 3 43.60 -1.10 -35.06
N ILE A 4 44.54 -1.77 -34.40
CA ILE A 4 44.26 -2.72 -33.31
C ILE A 4 43.97 -1.97 -32.02
N MET A 5 44.69 -0.85 -31.77
CA MET A 5 44.47 0.02 -30.62
C MET A 5 43.09 0.70 -30.67
N GLY A 6 42.68 1.21 -31.84
CA GLY A 6 41.36 1.82 -32.02
C GLY A 6 40.22 0.81 -31.82
N LYS A 7 40.35 -0.41 -32.36
CA LYS A 7 39.36 -1.48 -32.14
C LYS A 7 39.25 -1.92 -30.69
N ALA A 8 40.37 -2.08 -29.99
CA ALA A 8 40.39 -2.44 -28.56
C ALA A 8 39.84 -1.32 -27.66
N MET A 9 39.99 -0.05 -28.07
CA MET A 9 39.42 1.10 -27.37
C MET A 9 37.90 1.19 -27.56
N ASP A 10 37.40 0.99 -28.79
CA ASP A 10 35.97 0.93 -29.09
C ASP A 10 35.28 -0.24 -28.39
N GLU A 11 35.94 -1.40 -28.32
CA GLU A 11 35.43 -2.58 -27.63
C GLU A 11 35.36 -2.36 -26.11
N ASN A 12 36.35 -1.68 -25.51
CA ASN A 12 36.29 -1.25 -24.11
C ASN A 12 35.18 -0.21 -23.86
N LEU A 13 34.98 0.74 -24.77
CA LEU A 13 33.90 1.72 -24.69
C LEU A 13 32.52 1.06 -24.75
N LYS A 14 32.31 0.11 -25.67
CA LYS A 14 31.08 -0.68 -25.76
C LYS A 14 30.85 -1.51 -24.51
N LYS A 15 31.88 -2.20 -24.01
CA LYS A 15 31.81 -2.98 -22.77
C LYS A 15 31.48 -2.09 -21.57
N ASN A 16 32.05 -0.88 -21.48
CA ASN A 16 31.68 0.09 -20.46
C ASN A 16 30.23 0.57 -20.61
N GLN A 17 29.75 0.81 -21.83
CA GLN A 17 28.35 1.20 -22.05
C GLN A 17 27.38 0.08 -21.66
N GLU A 18 27.69 -1.17 -22.03
CA GLU A 18 26.91 -2.35 -21.65
C GLU A 18 26.91 -2.55 -20.13
N PHE A 19 28.07 -2.42 -19.49
CA PHE A 19 28.19 -2.47 -18.03
C PHE A 19 27.36 -1.37 -17.35
N MET A 20 27.40 -0.14 -17.87
CA MET A 20 26.60 0.97 -17.33
C MET A 20 25.09 0.72 -17.50
N LYS A 21 24.66 0.13 -18.63
CA LYS A 21 23.25 -0.25 -18.84
C LYS A 21 22.82 -1.36 -17.88
N GLN A 22 23.63 -2.41 -17.73
CA GLN A 22 23.37 -3.50 -16.78
C GLN A 22 23.29 -2.98 -15.34
N MET A 23 24.19 -2.08 -14.96
CA MET A 23 24.18 -1.45 -13.64
C MET A 23 22.89 -0.66 -13.41
N ASN A 24 22.47 0.15 -14.39
CA ASN A 24 21.21 0.91 -14.29
C ASN A 24 19.99 -0.02 -14.17
N GLN A 25 19.97 -1.14 -14.90
CA GLN A 25 18.91 -2.14 -14.79
C GLN A 25 18.86 -2.76 -13.38
N ILE A 26 20.02 -3.20 -12.85
CA ILE A 26 20.12 -3.77 -11.49
C ILE A 26 19.67 -2.77 -10.42
N VAL A 27 20.04 -1.51 -10.55
CA VAL A 27 19.62 -0.45 -9.63
C VAL A 27 18.10 -0.27 -9.67
N LEU A 28 17.49 -0.28 -10.86
CA LEU A 28 16.04 -0.16 -10.99
C LEU A 28 15.31 -1.38 -10.40
N GLU A 29 15.76 -2.59 -10.69
CA GLU A 29 15.18 -3.82 -10.12
C GLU A 29 15.22 -3.83 -8.59
N ARG A 30 16.34 -3.40 -8.00
CA ARG A 30 16.46 -3.24 -6.54
C ARG A 30 15.50 -2.18 -5.99
N GLN A 31 15.32 -1.08 -6.72
CA GLN A 31 14.40 -0.02 -6.31
C GLN A 31 12.94 -0.52 -6.33
N ILE A 32 12.55 -1.24 -7.39
CA ILE A 32 11.23 -1.87 -7.50
C ILE A 32 11.01 -2.83 -6.33
N GLN A 33 11.99 -3.68 -6.03
CA GLN A 33 11.87 -4.65 -4.94
C GLN A 33 11.80 -3.98 -3.56
N MET A 34 12.58 -2.93 -3.34
CA MET A 34 12.52 -2.13 -2.11
C MET A 34 11.14 -1.48 -1.94
N GLN A 35 10.60 -0.88 -3.01
CA GLN A 35 9.26 -0.31 -3.00
C GLN A 35 8.19 -1.37 -2.75
N ASN A 36 8.34 -2.56 -3.33
CA ASN A 36 7.42 -3.66 -3.10
C ASN A 36 7.40 -4.10 -1.64
N GLN A 37 8.56 -4.29 -1.03
CA GLN A 37 8.65 -4.69 0.37
C GLN A 37 8.05 -3.63 1.31
N MET A 38 8.28 -2.35 1.02
CA MET A 38 7.67 -1.25 1.79
C MET A 38 6.15 -1.23 1.63
N ARG A 39 5.66 -1.44 0.41
CA ARG A 39 4.22 -1.59 0.11
C ARG A 39 3.63 -2.78 0.86
N GLU A 40 4.25 -3.95 0.82
CA GLU A 40 3.77 -5.16 1.52
C GLU A 40 3.66 -4.92 3.03
N LYS A 41 4.67 -4.29 3.64
CA LYS A 41 4.62 -3.91 5.06
C LYS A 41 3.49 -2.92 5.35
N GLN A 42 3.27 -1.93 4.50
CA GLN A 42 2.17 -0.97 4.65
C GLN A 42 0.80 -1.64 4.49
N MET A 43 0.65 -2.54 3.51
CA MET A 43 -0.57 -3.30 3.28
C MET A 43 -0.85 -4.25 4.44
N ALA A 44 0.17 -4.93 4.97
CA ALA A 44 0.04 -5.79 6.15
C ALA A 44 -0.43 -4.99 7.37
N MET A 45 0.13 -3.79 7.58
CA MET A 45 -0.34 -2.87 8.61
C MET A 45 -1.79 -2.41 8.39
N MET A 46 -2.21 -2.17 7.15
CA MET A 46 -3.61 -1.84 6.84
C MET A 46 -4.54 -3.01 7.15
N VAL A 47 -4.16 -4.23 6.78
CA VAL A 47 -4.92 -5.45 7.10
C VAL A 47 -5.03 -5.63 8.61
N ALA A 48 -3.92 -5.58 9.34
CA ALA A 48 -3.88 -5.68 10.80
C ALA A 48 -4.77 -4.62 11.47
N ARG A 49 -4.68 -3.37 11.01
CA ARG A 49 -5.54 -2.27 11.49
C ARG A 49 -7.01 -2.55 11.21
N SER A 50 -7.36 -3.05 10.03
CA SER A 50 -8.75 -3.35 9.69
C SER A 50 -9.33 -4.45 10.60
N ARG A 51 -8.53 -5.47 10.96
CA ARG A 51 -8.92 -6.55 11.86
C ARG A 51 -9.14 -6.07 13.27
N ASP A 52 -8.20 -5.29 13.82
CA ASP A 52 -8.32 -4.72 15.17
C ASP A 52 -9.52 -3.76 15.26
N LEU A 53 -9.72 -2.92 14.24
CA LEU A 53 -10.89 -2.05 14.13
C LEU A 53 -12.19 -2.87 14.10
N PHE A 54 -12.27 -3.92 13.28
CA PHE A 54 -13.45 -4.78 13.21
C PHE A 54 -13.74 -5.45 14.55
N GLN A 55 -12.72 -5.96 15.25
CA GLN A 55 -12.92 -6.58 16.56
C GLN A 55 -13.38 -5.57 17.61
N TRP A 56 -12.80 -4.38 17.61
CA TRP A 56 -13.19 -3.28 18.51
C TRP A 56 -14.64 -2.83 18.25
N PHE A 57 -14.97 -2.45 17.02
CA PHE A 57 -16.31 -2.02 16.64
C PHE A 57 -17.34 -3.13 16.75
N GLY A 58 -16.98 -4.37 16.41
CA GLY A 58 -17.86 -5.52 16.51
C GLY A 58 -18.28 -5.83 17.95
N ALA A 59 -17.34 -5.74 18.90
CA ALA A 59 -17.63 -5.92 20.33
C ALA A 59 -18.60 -4.84 20.84
N PHE A 60 -18.39 -3.58 20.46
CA PHE A 60 -19.31 -2.51 20.81
C PHE A 60 -20.67 -2.65 20.14
N TYR A 61 -20.71 -2.96 18.85
CA TYR A 61 -21.95 -3.16 18.12
C TYR A 61 -22.77 -4.28 18.74
N ALA A 62 -22.15 -5.42 19.06
CA ALA A 62 -22.84 -6.54 19.69
C ALA A 62 -23.40 -6.15 21.06
N THR A 63 -22.56 -5.60 21.95
CA THR A 63 -22.99 -5.18 23.30
C THR A 63 -24.09 -4.12 23.25
N TYR A 64 -23.95 -3.12 22.38
CA TYR A 64 -24.96 -2.09 22.18
C TYR A 64 -26.26 -2.65 21.58
N ALA A 65 -26.19 -3.54 20.60
CA ALA A 65 -27.37 -4.18 20.00
C ALA A 65 -28.16 -4.98 21.06
N PHE A 66 -27.48 -5.80 21.88
CA PHE A 66 -28.13 -6.52 22.98
C PHE A 66 -28.75 -5.56 24.00
N ALA A 67 -28.02 -4.51 24.39
CA ALA A 67 -28.53 -3.50 25.31
C ALA A 67 -29.77 -2.76 24.74
N ALA A 68 -29.76 -2.44 23.44
CA ALA A 68 -30.86 -1.77 22.76
C ALA A 68 -32.09 -2.67 22.64
N ILE A 69 -31.91 -3.96 22.31
CA ILE A 69 -33.00 -4.95 22.27
C ILE A 69 -33.62 -5.11 23.66
N ALA A 70 -32.79 -5.33 24.70
CA ALA A 70 -33.27 -5.46 26.08
C ALA A 70 -33.95 -4.19 26.59
N ALA A 71 -33.44 -3.02 26.23
CA ALA A 71 -34.04 -1.73 26.57
C ALA A 71 -35.40 -1.55 25.88
N ASN A 72 -35.54 -1.89 24.60
CA ASN A 72 -36.83 -1.82 23.90
C ASN A 72 -37.86 -2.81 24.47
N MET A 73 -37.43 -3.99 24.92
CA MET A 73 -38.32 -4.95 25.57
C MET A 73 -38.84 -4.48 26.95
N LYS A 74 -38.07 -3.66 27.68
CA LYS A 74 -38.43 -3.18 29.03
C LYS A 74 -38.99 -1.75 29.07
N SER A 75 -38.76 -0.93 28.05
CA SER A 75 -38.96 0.52 28.16
C SER A 75 -40.31 0.98 27.59
N LYS A 76 -41.23 1.36 28.49
CA LYS A 76 -42.42 2.17 28.17
C LYS A 76 -42.02 3.66 28.09
N GLY A 77 -41.57 4.12 26.93
CA GLY A 77 -41.66 5.53 26.52
C GLY A 77 -40.84 6.60 27.27
N LYS A 78 -39.53 6.41 27.50
CA LYS A 78 -38.64 7.53 27.90
C LYS A 78 -37.68 7.89 26.77
N ASN A 79 -37.79 9.13 26.29
CA ASN A 79 -37.07 9.68 25.14
C ASN A 79 -35.57 9.85 25.47
N LYS A 80 -34.77 8.80 25.21
CA LYS A 80 -33.31 8.78 25.43
C LYS A 80 -32.50 9.26 24.21
N ALA A 81 -33.16 9.89 23.23
CA ALA A 81 -32.57 10.29 21.95
C ALA A 81 -31.35 11.22 22.10
N MET A 82 -31.27 12.01 23.17
CA MET A 82 -30.20 12.99 23.38
C MET A 82 -28.88 12.37 23.87
N VAL A 83 -28.90 11.20 24.52
CA VAL A 83 -27.69 10.50 25.00
C VAL A 83 -27.26 9.37 24.04
N ALA A 84 -28.16 8.96 23.15
CA ALA A 84 -27.91 7.94 22.14
C ALA A 84 -26.64 8.20 21.28
N PRO A 85 -26.35 9.43 20.78
CA PRO A 85 -25.14 9.68 20.00
C PRO A 85 -23.86 9.81 20.85
N LEU A 86 -23.96 10.02 22.17
CA LEU A 86 -22.79 10.18 23.03
C LEU A 86 -22.02 8.87 23.18
N LEU A 87 -22.73 7.73 23.22
CA LEU A 87 -22.16 6.39 23.34
C LEU A 87 -21.22 5.99 22.19
N PRO A 88 -21.61 6.09 20.91
CA PRO A 88 -20.70 5.78 19.81
C PRO A 88 -19.52 6.77 19.76
N LEU A 89 -19.73 8.04 20.13
CA LEU A 89 -18.65 9.05 20.15
C LEU A 89 -17.59 8.76 21.21
N THR A 90 -17.99 8.39 22.44
CA THR A 90 -17.02 8.01 23.50
C THR A 90 -16.27 6.74 23.13
N PHE A 91 -16.92 5.80 22.45
CA PHE A 91 -16.29 4.57 22.00
C PHE A 91 -15.21 4.81 20.94
N ILE A 92 -15.48 5.70 19.97
CA ILE A 92 -14.48 6.13 18.98
C ILE A 92 -13.33 6.88 19.66
N LEU A 93 -13.63 7.76 20.62
CA LEU A 93 -12.60 8.50 21.34
C LEU A 93 -11.66 7.55 22.12
N GLY A 94 -12.21 6.54 22.78
CA GLY A 94 -11.41 5.52 23.47
C GLY A 94 -10.50 4.74 22.53
N TYR A 95 -10.98 4.39 21.34
CA TYR A 95 -10.16 3.77 20.29
C TYR A 95 -8.99 4.66 19.88
N GLN A 96 -9.25 5.96 19.63
CA GLN A 96 -8.23 6.91 19.22
C GLN A 96 -7.20 7.17 20.34
N TYR A 97 -7.64 7.17 21.59
CA TYR A 97 -6.76 7.32 22.74
C TYR A 97 -5.77 6.15 22.83
N ASP A 98 -6.25 4.90 22.78
CA ASP A 98 -5.40 3.71 22.83
C ASP A 98 -4.50 3.59 21.58
N LEU A 99 -4.96 4.07 20.42
CA LEU A 99 -4.12 4.16 19.22
C LEU A 99 -2.98 5.19 19.35
N ALA A 100 -3.25 6.35 19.95
CA ALA A 100 -2.29 7.45 20.01
C ALA A 100 -1.28 7.31 21.15
N TYR A 101 -1.71 6.79 22.30
CA TYR A 101 -0.91 6.76 23.53
C TYR A 101 -0.74 5.37 24.14
N GLY A 102 -1.49 4.38 23.69
CA GLY A 102 -1.46 3.02 24.24
C GLY A 102 -0.63 2.04 23.43
N GLU A 103 -0.75 0.75 23.79
CA GLU A 103 0.00 -0.36 23.18
C GLU A 103 -0.66 -0.90 21.91
N LYS A 104 -1.80 -0.33 21.48
CA LYS A 104 -2.56 -0.84 20.33
C LYS A 104 -1.73 -0.85 19.04
N MET A 105 -0.85 0.12 18.83
CA MET A 105 0.07 0.15 17.70
C MET A 105 1.04 -1.04 17.69
N GLU A 106 1.54 -1.45 18.85
CA GLU A 106 2.44 -2.60 18.97
C GLU A 106 1.70 -3.91 18.66
N ARG A 107 0.46 -4.07 19.18
CA ARG A 107 -0.37 -5.24 18.86
C ARG A 107 -0.67 -5.34 17.36
N MET A 108 -1.03 -4.22 16.72
CA MET A 108 -1.24 -4.19 15.27
C MET A 108 0.03 -4.53 14.50
N ARG A 109 1.20 -4.10 14.98
CA ARG A 109 2.48 -4.48 14.35
C ARG A 109 2.73 -5.98 14.44
N LYS A 110 2.51 -6.61 15.60
CA LYS A 110 2.65 -8.08 15.76
C LYS A 110 1.69 -8.84 14.83
N GLU A 111 0.47 -8.34 14.70
CA GLU A 111 -0.52 -8.89 13.76
C GLU A 111 -0.08 -8.70 12.30
N ALA A 112 0.49 -7.55 11.95
CA ALA A 112 1.03 -7.30 10.62
C ALA A 112 2.22 -8.21 10.28
N ASP A 113 3.12 -8.46 11.24
CA ASP A 113 4.21 -9.43 11.07
C ASP A 113 3.64 -10.84 10.83
N ARG A 114 2.59 -11.24 11.57
CA ARG A 114 1.88 -12.52 11.32
C ARG A 114 1.29 -12.59 9.91
N VAL A 115 0.70 -11.50 9.42
CA VAL A 115 0.15 -11.40 8.05
C VAL A 115 1.24 -11.56 7.00
N LEU A 116 2.39 -10.92 7.20
CA LEU A 116 3.55 -11.04 6.29
C LEU A 116 4.04 -12.49 6.20
N ASP A 117 4.15 -13.18 7.34
CA ASP A 117 4.71 -14.53 7.40
C ASP A 117 3.72 -15.62 6.93
N ASN A 118 2.44 -15.48 7.27
CA ASN A 118 1.45 -16.57 7.09
C ASN A 118 0.42 -16.28 5.98
N GLU A 119 0.19 -15.02 5.63
CA GLU A 119 -0.92 -14.60 4.77
C GLU A 119 -0.46 -13.64 3.66
N SER A 120 0.77 -13.82 3.17
CA SER A 120 1.39 -12.98 2.14
C SER A 120 0.56 -12.87 0.86
N TYR A 121 -0.30 -13.85 0.57
CA TYR A 121 -1.21 -13.81 -0.58
C TYR A 121 -2.20 -12.64 -0.54
N LEU A 122 -2.56 -12.14 0.65
CA LEU A 122 -3.41 -10.94 0.82
C LEU A 122 -2.71 -9.66 0.35
N LEU A 123 -1.39 -9.71 0.24
CA LEU A 123 -0.54 -8.57 -0.08
C LEU A 123 -0.12 -8.57 -1.55
N ASN A 124 -0.58 -9.52 -2.36
CA ASN A 124 -0.23 -9.57 -3.78
C ASN A 124 -0.73 -8.33 -4.52
N MET A 125 0.13 -7.77 -5.37
CA MET A 125 -0.25 -6.64 -6.21
C MET A 125 -1.20 -7.13 -7.32
N PRO A 126 -2.30 -6.39 -7.61
CA PRO A 126 -3.09 -6.63 -8.82
C PRO A 126 -2.18 -6.54 -10.06
N HIS A 127 -2.24 -7.53 -10.94
CA HIS A 127 -1.33 -7.67 -12.10
C HIS A 127 0.15 -7.94 -11.78
N GLY A 128 0.49 -8.23 -10.53
CA GLY A 128 1.85 -8.59 -10.12
C GLY A 128 2.80 -7.39 -10.03
N LEU A 129 4.08 -7.68 -9.77
CA LEU A 129 5.09 -6.65 -9.61
C LEU A 129 5.54 -6.12 -11.00
N PRO A 130 5.62 -4.78 -11.20
CA PRO A 130 6.13 -4.25 -12.45
C PRO A 130 7.59 -4.66 -12.66
N SER A 131 7.90 -5.22 -13.83
CA SER A 131 9.28 -5.52 -14.26
C SER A 131 9.91 -4.33 -14.99
N PHE A 132 11.23 -4.35 -15.16
CA PHE A 132 11.95 -3.38 -15.99
C PHE A 132 11.31 -3.23 -17.38
N GLU A 133 10.93 -4.33 -18.00
CA GLU A 133 10.30 -4.36 -19.32
C GLU A 133 8.94 -3.65 -19.33
N THR A 134 8.11 -3.87 -18.32
CA THR A 134 6.80 -3.20 -18.21
C THR A 134 6.94 -1.69 -18.03
N ILE A 135 7.96 -1.25 -17.29
CA ILE A 135 8.24 0.18 -17.07
C ILE A 135 8.75 0.82 -18.37
N GLU A 136 9.67 0.16 -19.07
CA GLU A 136 10.18 0.66 -20.35
C GLU A 136 9.10 0.71 -21.43
N ALA A 137 8.24 -0.32 -21.51
CA ALA A 137 7.08 -0.32 -22.41
C ALA A 137 6.14 0.85 -22.09
N GLY A 138 5.88 1.11 -20.80
CA GLY A 138 5.09 2.27 -20.36
C GLY A 138 5.73 3.62 -20.73
N ARG A 139 7.04 3.76 -20.54
CA ARG A 139 7.81 4.97 -20.91
C ARG A 139 7.79 5.21 -22.42
N GLN A 140 7.93 4.16 -23.23
CA GLN A 140 7.86 4.27 -24.69
C GLN A 140 6.47 4.68 -25.15
N LYS A 141 5.42 4.07 -24.59
CA LYS A 141 4.04 4.46 -24.88
C LYS A 141 3.78 5.92 -24.52
N ALA A 142 4.18 6.37 -23.33
CA ALA A 142 4.03 7.76 -22.92
C ALA A 142 4.79 8.74 -23.86
N LYS A 143 5.97 8.34 -24.35
CA LYS A 143 6.72 9.13 -25.33
C LYS A 143 5.97 9.21 -26.66
N LEU A 144 5.42 8.10 -27.16
CA LEU A 144 4.63 8.07 -28.40
C LEU A 144 3.39 8.95 -28.26
N ASP A 145 2.63 8.81 -27.17
CA ASP A 145 1.43 9.61 -26.90
C ASP A 145 1.76 11.11 -26.85
N SER A 146 2.91 11.49 -26.27
CA SER A 146 3.36 12.88 -26.27
C SER A 146 3.69 13.45 -27.66
N ILE A 147 4.16 12.59 -28.57
CA ILE A 147 4.46 12.97 -29.96
C ILE A 147 3.16 13.09 -30.76
N VAL A 148 2.22 12.16 -30.56
CA VAL A 148 0.90 12.18 -31.21
C VAL A 148 0.11 13.41 -30.81
N ASN A 149 0.06 13.75 -29.51
CA ASN A 149 -0.64 14.95 -29.04
C ASN A 149 -0.02 16.24 -29.61
N LYS A 150 1.31 16.35 -29.63
CA LYS A 150 1.98 17.50 -30.27
C LYS A 150 1.71 17.57 -31.78
N GLY A 151 1.59 16.43 -32.45
CA GLY A 151 1.22 16.38 -33.87
C GLY A 151 -0.20 16.87 -34.10
N HIS A 152 -1.15 16.46 -33.27
CA HIS A 152 -2.55 16.88 -33.34
C HIS A 152 -2.71 18.40 -33.11
N ASP A 153 -1.95 18.99 -32.20
CA ASP A 153 -1.97 20.44 -31.93
C ASP A 153 -1.41 21.30 -33.08
N ILE A 154 -0.70 20.71 -34.06
CA ILE A 154 -0.16 21.42 -35.24
C ILE A 154 -1.18 21.45 -36.40
N PHE A 155 -2.18 20.57 -36.38
CA PHE A 155 -3.18 20.43 -37.45
C PHE A 155 -4.55 21.05 -37.11
N LEU A 156 -4.67 21.76 -35.98
CA LEU A 156 -5.82 22.59 -35.58
C LEU A 156 -5.43 24.06 -35.55
#